data_AF-A0A928DDW5-F1
#
_entry.id   AF-A0A928DDW5-F1
#
_cell.length_a   1.000
_cell.length_b   1.000
_cell.length_c   1.000
_cell.angle_alpha   90.00
_cell.angle_beta   90.00
_cell.angle_gamma   90.00
#
_symmetry.space_group_name_H-M   'P 1'
#
loop_
_entity.id
_entity.type
_entity.pdbx_description
1 polymer ?
#
loop_
_entity_poly.entity_id
_entity_poly.type
_entity_poly.pdbx_seq_one_letter_code
_entity_poly.pdbx_strand_id
1 'polypeptide(L)'
;MCNMAAYTGNKPAVKELIELLRVQEGLAGGHFTGITTLHEGKLYMAKVCGDVDDLLKKTNVLDLPGTTGIAHSRTPGYADDSWAQPFMASDGSTVFCANGIGAGNVLPFPEDTFQRAEKILAASPFSLSTGVEAELPPYPKLSDGKYYHSTEIESALIAEFHRQGSDMREAVKQAFSFMPTQIASLAMAADEPETVTVMRYNQSLFYGRRDDGFCIATSCTAFQDLNYNWFQPVPVGSVGKLTADGISFEMLGAHLDKLVISPDLAAAAKYFDQLLEPGKPLGLLDMFDQMVKNHDISPEGYSCQDSFLLYTYLAEKLRRGEVSRSSRQVPGSRPGSLRTETTFIKKKECK
;
A
#
# COMPACT_ATOMS: atom_id res chain seq x y z
N MET A 1 -6.02 6.06 -1.49
CA MET A 1 -5.06 5.71 -0.43
C MET A 1 -5.50 4.41 0.21
N CYS A 2 -4.58 3.49 0.52
CA CYS A 2 -4.84 2.20 1.20
C CYS A 2 -3.76 2.03 2.29
N ASN A 3 -3.77 0.92 3.03
CA ASN A 3 -2.79 0.62 4.08
C ASN A 3 -2.00 -0.64 3.75
N MET A 4 -0.68 -0.54 3.84
CA MET A 4 0.25 -1.65 3.67
C MET A 4 1.02 -1.87 4.97
N ALA A 5 1.41 -3.11 5.20
CA ALA A 5 2.36 -3.47 6.24
C ALA A 5 3.31 -4.57 5.75
N ALA A 6 4.53 -4.55 6.25
CA ALA A 6 5.46 -5.68 6.12
C ALA A 6 6.15 -5.92 7.47
N TYR A 7 6.57 -7.15 7.71
CA TYR A 7 7.41 -7.53 8.82
C TYR A 7 8.43 -8.57 8.38
N THR A 8 9.65 -8.45 8.88
CA THR A 8 10.63 -9.53 8.84
C THR A 8 11.47 -9.48 10.12
N GLY A 9 11.68 -10.63 10.74
CA GLY A 9 12.27 -10.69 12.07
C GLY A 9 12.25 -12.10 12.67
N ASN A 10 12.19 -12.17 14.00
CA ASN A 10 12.24 -13.43 14.75
C ASN A 10 10.91 -13.82 15.43
N LYS A 11 9.85 -13.02 15.27
CA LYS A 11 8.50 -13.34 15.75
C LYS A 11 7.58 -13.80 14.63
N PRO A 12 6.46 -14.48 14.95
CA PRO A 12 5.44 -14.80 13.95
C PRO A 12 4.93 -13.54 13.25
N ALA A 13 5.13 -13.45 11.93
CA ALA A 13 4.84 -12.25 11.15
C ALA A 13 3.37 -11.85 11.23
N VAL A 14 2.46 -12.83 11.30
CA VAL A 14 1.02 -12.58 11.32
C VAL A 14 0.60 -11.62 12.44
N LYS A 15 1.18 -11.76 13.64
CA LYS A 15 0.82 -10.94 14.80
C LYS A 15 1.21 -9.48 14.59
N GLU A 16 2.43 -9.28 14.11
CA GLU A 16 3.01 -7.97 13.81
C GLU A 16 2.22 -7.27 12.69
N LEU A 17 1.86 -8.01 11.64
CA LEU A 17 1.07 -7.48 10.53
C LEU A 17 -0.35 -7.10 10.94
N ILE A 18 -1.01 -7.89 11.80
CA ILE A 18 -2.34 -7.55 12.34
C ILE A 18 -2.26 -6.25 13.16
N GLU A 19 -1.28 -6.10 14.04
CA GLU A 19 -1.10 -4.87 14.84
C GLU A 19 -0.89 -3.65 13.94
N LEU A 20 -0.01 -3.76 12.95
CA LEU A 20 0.27 -2.71 11.98
C LEU A 20 -0.95 -2.34 11.14
N LEU A 21 -1.78 -3.31 10.74
CA LEU A 21 -3.02 -3.02 10.02
C LEU A 21 -4.05 -2.34 10.93
N ARG A 22 -4.26 -2.81 12.16
CA ARG A 22 -5.28 -2.24 13.08
C ARG A 22 -5.09 -0.76 13.33
N VAL A 23 -3.85 -0.30 13.51
CA VAL A 23 -3.56 1.13 13.75
C VAL A 23 -3.67 1.99 12.49
N GLN A 24 -3.67 1.36 11.30
CA GLN A 24 -3.78 2.05 10.02
C GLN A 24 -5.16 1.95 9.39
N GLU A 25 -5.97 0.94 9.72
CA GLU A 25 -7.19 0.58 8.99
C GLU A 25 -8.18 1.76 8.82
N GLY A 26 -8.32 2.59 9.86
CA GLY A 26 -9.17 3.79 9.80
C GLY A 26 -8.68 4.88 8.83
N LEU A 27 -7.48 4.73 8.26
CA LEU A 27 -6.81 5.63 7.32
C LEU A 27 -7.09 5.18 5.86
N ALA A 28 -8.39 5.10 5.52
CA ALA A 28 -8.92 4.70 4.21
C ALA A 28 -8.85 3.21 3.84
N GLY A 29 -8.56 2.32 4.79
CA GLY A 29 -8.67 0.87 4.63
C GLY A 29 -10.02 0.31 5.08
N GLY A 30 -10.02 -0.99 5.44
CA GLY A 30 -11.16 -1.67 6.08
C GLY A 30 -12.22 -2.22 5.12
N HIS A 31 -12.00 -2.21 3.80
CA HIS A 31 -12.95 -2.79 2.85
C HIS A 31 -12.57 -4.19 2.37
N PHE A 32 -11.27 -4.42 2.23
CA PHE A 32 -10.68 -5.73 1.93
C PHE A 32 -9.37 -5.80 2.68
N THR A 33 -9.07 -6.95 3.24
CA THR A 33 -7.89 -7.15 4.07
C THR A 33 -7.26 -8.50 3.75
N GLY A 34 -5.95 -8.55 3.61
CA GLY A 34 -5.23 -9.79 3.39
C GLY A 34 -3.81 -9.76 3.94
N ILE A 35 -3.32 -10.94 4.27
CA ILE A 35 -1.98 -11.20 4.78
C ILE A 35 -1.38 -12.34 3.97
N THR A 36 -0.10 -12.22 3.64
CA THR A 36 0.71 -13.33 3.13
C THR A 36 2.00 -13.44 3.93
N THR A 37 2.32 -14.65 4.38
CA THR A 37 3.58 -14.95 5.05
C THR A 37 4.44 -15.89 4.21
N LEU A 38 5.74 -15.88 4.46
CA LEU A 38 6.73 -16.75 3.83
C LEU A 38 7.31 -17.70 4.88
N HIS A 39 7.25 -19.00 4.60
CA HIS A 39 7.82 -20.02 5.47
C HIS A 39 8.33 -21.20 4.64
N GLU A 40 9.57 -21.63 4.88
CA GLU A 40 10.18 -22.80 4.22
C GLU A 40 10.01 -22.83 2.69
N GLY A 41 10.22 -21.68 2.05
CA GLY A 41 10.12 -21.54 0.59
C GLY A 41 8.70 -21.61 0.05
N LYS A 42 7.68 -21.35 0.87
CA LYS A 42 6.26 -21.34 0.48
C LYS A 42 5.55 -20.10 0.99
N LEU A 43 4.67 -19.56 0.15
CA LEU A 43 3.80 -18.45 0.48
C LEU A 43 2.46 -18.95 1.03
N TYR A 44 2.03 -18.41 2.16
CA TYR A 44 0.76 -18.76 2.82
C TYR A 44 -0.10 -17.51 2.92
N MET A 45 -1.34 -17.57 2.43
CA MET A 45 -2.20 -16.40 2.30
C MET A 45 -3.57 -16.61 2.93
N ALA A 46 -4.07 -15.57 3.58
CA ALA A 46 -5.46 -15.44 3.99
C ALA A 46 -5.95 -14.04 3.64
N LYS A 47 -7.14 -13.93 3.05
CA LYS A 47 -7.69 -12.65 2.61
C LYS A 47 -9.22 -12.66 2.60
N VAL A 48 -9.82 -11.48 2.75
CA VAL A 48 -11.27 -11.30 2.82
C VAL A 48 -11.68 -9.93 2.27
N CYS A 49 -12.85 -9.84 1.65
CA CYS A 49 -13.61 -8.61 1.49
C CYS A 49 -14.26 -8.26 2.83
N GLY A 50 -13.51 -7.52 3.65
CA GLY A 50 -13.84 -7.10 5.01
C GLY A 50 -12.64 -6.41 5.66
N ASP A 51 -12.84 -5.97 6.89
CA ASP A 51 -11.80 -5.39 7.75
C ASP A 51 -10.90 -6.48 8.41
N VAL A 52 -9.98 -6.07 9.28
CA VAL A 52 -9.10 -6.98 10.03
C VAL A 52 -9.91 -7.90 10.95
N ASP A 53 -11.02 -7.44 11.52
CA ASP A 53 -11.87 -8.27 12.37
C ASP A 53 -12.56 -9.36 11.55
N ASP A 54 -13.02 -9.05 10.35
CA ASP A 54 -13.53 -10.02 9.39
C ASP A 54 -12.46 -11.03 8.98
N LEU A 55 -11.22 -10.59 8.75
CA LEU A 55 -10.11 -11.49 8.40
C LEU A 55 -9.88 -12.52 9.50
N LEU A 56 -9.87 -12.08 10.76
CA LEU A 56 -9.72 -12.94 11.94
C LEU A 56 -10.88 -13.90 12.14
N LYS A 57 -12.12 -13.48 11.84
CA LYS A 57 -13.32 -14.29 12.04
C LYS A 57 -13.56 -15.31 10.94
N LYS A 58 -13.22 -14.97 9.69
CA LYS A 58 -13.62 -15.72 8.49
C LYS A 58 -12.51 -16.59 7.91
N THR A 59 -11.27 -16.45 8.38
CA THR A 59 -10.11 -17.17 7.83
C THR A 59 -9.26 -17.79 8.94
N ASN A 60 -8.34 -18.65 8.54
CA ASN A 60 -7.30 -19.23 9.42
C ASN A 60 -6.02 -18.37 9.45
N VAL A 61 -6.15 -17.04 9.31
CA VAL A 61 -4.99 -16.12 9.23
C VAL A 61 -4.00 -16.30 10.39
N LEU A 62 -4.48 -16.62 11.59
CA LEU A 62 -3.64 -16.81 12.78
C LEU A 62 -2.74 -18.05 12.71
N ASP A 63 -3.06 -18.99 11.82
CA ASP A 63 -2.30 -20.23 11.62
C ASP A 63 -1.23 -20.10 10.53
N LEU A 64 -1.14 -18.94 9.85
CA LEU A 64 -0.14 -18.72 8.82
C LEU A 64 1.28 -18.75 9.44
N PRO A 65 2.17 -19.64 8.96
CA PRO A 65 3.49 -19.82 9.54
C PRO A 65 4.47 -18.74 9.07
N GLY A 66 5.64 -18.67 9.69
CA GLY A 66 6.75 -17.83 9.24
C GLY A 66 6.92 -16.50 9.98
N THR A 67 8.09 -15.90 9.78
CA THR A 67 8.53 -14.66 10.45
C THR A 67 8.75 -13.51 9.46
N THR A 68 8.40 -13.73 8.19
CA THR A 68 8.40 -12.71 7.14
C THR A 68 7.03 -12.67 6.48
N GLY A 69 6.51 -11.48 6.21
CA GLY A 69 5.23 -11.35 5.52
C GLY A 69 4.87 -9.91 5.12
N ILE A 70 3.84 -9.81 4.30
CA ILE A 70 3.24 -8.55 3.85
C ILE A 70 1.73 -8.59 4.05
N ALA A 71 1.13 -7.41 4.20
CA ALA A 71 -0.29 -7.26 4.42
C ALA A 71 -0.83 -6.00 3.75
N HIS A 72 -2.12 -6.04 3.42
CA HIS A 72 -2.82 -4.94 2.77
C HIS A 72 -4.23 -4.77 3.32
N SER A 73 -4.67 -3.53 3.47
CA SER A 73 -6.07 -3.16 3.67
C SER A 73 -6.43 -2.02 2.73
N ARG A 74 -7.51 -2.15 1.95
CA ARG A 74 -7.79 -1.25 0.82
C ARG A 74 -9.15 -0.57 0.84
N THR A 75 -9.31 0.35 -0.10
CA THR A 75 -10.56 1.02 -0.50
C THR A 75 -11.51 0.07 -1.24
N PRO A 76 -12.78 0.48 -1.48
CA PRO A 76 -13.77 -0.32 -2.18
C PRO A 76 -13.35 -0.84 -3.56
N GLY A 77 -13.97 -1.94 -3.97
CA GLY A 77 -13.85 -2.63 -5.25
C GLY A 77 -15.00 -3.63 -5.42
N TYR A 78 -14.88 -4.57 -6.36
CA TYR A 78 -15.86 -5.65 -6.48
C TYR A 78 -15.90 -6.50 -5.21
N ALA A 79 -17.09 -6.77 -4.68
CA ALA A 79 -17.29 -7.35 -3.35
C ALA A 79 -17.03 -8.87 -3.30
N ASP A 80 -15.79 -9.27 -3.58
CA ASP A 80 -15.31 -10.65 -3.57
C ASP A 80 -13.96 -10.76 -2.84
N ASP A 81 -13.72 -11.88 -2.17
CA ASP A 81 -12.47 -12.09 -1.41
C ASP A 81 -11.24 -12.12 -2.33
N SER A 82 -11.39 -12.58 -3.58
CA SER A 82 -10.31 -12.58 -4.59
C SER A 82 -9.77 -11.18 -4.89
N TRP A 83 -10.58 -10.13 -4.69
CA TRP A 83 -10.19 -8.73 -4.90
C TRP A 83 -9.42 -8.10 -3.73
N ALA A 84 -9.26 -8.83 -2.62
CA ALA A 84 -8.36 -8.45 -1.55
C ALA A 84 -6.89 -8.65 -1.98
N GLN A 85 -6.04 -7.70 -1.58
CA GLN A 85 -4.59 -7.80 -1.71
C GLN A 85 -4.00 -8.45 -0.44
N PRO A 86 -2.81 -9.07 -0.50
CA PRO A 86 -1.93 -9.23 -1.66
C PRO A 86 -2.45 -10.16 -2.76
N PHE A 87 -1.94 -10.01 -3.99
CA PHE A 87 -2.17 -10.92 -5.11
C PHE A 87 -1.01 -11.89 -5.24
N MET A 88 -1.29 -13.20 -5.26
CA MET A 88 -0.30 -14.25 -5.45
C MET A 88 -0.31 -14.70 -6.91
N ALA A 89 0.87 -14.97 -7.47
CA ALA A 89 0.98 -15.63 -8.76
C ALA A 89 0.25 -16.99 -8.74
N SER A 90 -0.34 -17.41 -9.86
CA SER A 90 -1.18 -18.61 -9.91
C SER A 90 -0.43 -19.92 -9.61
N ASP A 91 0.90 -19.92 -9.65
CA ASP A 91 1.77 -21.04 -9.26
C ASP A 91 2.32 -20.94 -7.81
N GLY A 92 2.00 -19.86 -7.09
CA GLY A 92 2.48 -19.60 -5.74
C GLY A 92 3.93 -19.13 -5.64
N SER A 93 4.57 -18.74 -6.74
CA SER A 93 5.99 -18.34 -6.77
C SER A 93 6.24 -16.95 -6.18
N THR A 94 5.35 -15.99 -6.42
CA THR A 94 5.50 -14.60 -5.99
C THR A 94 4.19 -14.04 -5.45
N VAL A 95 4.29 -12.96 -4.66
CA VAL A 95 3.14 -12.21 -4.15
C VAL A 95 3.42 -10.71 -4.19
N PHE A 96 2.41 -9.91 -4.50
CA PHE A 96 2.52 -8.46 -4.67
C PHE A 96 1.31 -7.71 -4.09
N CYS A 97 1.56 -6.55 -3.48
CA CYS A 97 0.51 -5.59 -3.14
C CYS A 97 1.01 -4.15 -3.30
N ALA A 98 0.10 -3.22 -3.56
CA ALA A 98 0.44 -1.84 -3.89
C ALA A 98 -0.63 -0.81 -3.51
N ASN A 99 -0.16 0.42 -3.30
CA ASN A 99 -0.97 1.62 -3.19
C ASN A 99 -0.73 2.51 -4.42
N GLY A 100 -1.81 3.02 -5.04
CA GLY A 100 -1.75 4.13 -6.01
C GLY A 100 -1.83 3.77 -7.49
N ILE A 101 -2.05 2.50 -7.85
CA ILE A 101 -2.18 2.06 -9.25
C ILE A 101 -3.41 2.69 -9.93
N GLY A 102 -3.18 3.40 -11.05
CA GLY A 102 -4.24 3.82 -11.99
C GLY A 102 -4.99 5.11 -11.65
N ALA A 103 -4.51 5.92 -10.72
CA ALA A 103 -5.19 7.16 -10.28
C ALA A 103 -4.38 8.46 -10.47
N GLY A 104 -3.21 8.40 -11.14
CA GLY A 104 -2.32 9.55 -11.28
C GLY A 104 -2.43 10.23 -12.64
N ASN A 105 -2.73 11.53 -12.66
CA ASN A 105 -2.74 12.35 -13.89
C ASN A 105 -1.34 12.56 -14.50
N VAL A 106 -0.29 12.32 -13.71
CA VAL A 106 1.10 12.68 -14.08
C VAL A 106 1.85 11.53 -14.75
N LEU A 107 1.55 10.29 -14.35
CA LEU A 107 2.08 9.07 -14.94
C LEU A 107 0.91 8.16 -15.30
N PRO A 108 0.12 8.53 -16.34
CA PRO A 108 -0.90 7.64 -16.86
C PRO A 108 -0.23 6.43 -17.52
N PHE A 109 -0.91 5.28 -17.47
CA PHE A 109 -0.48 4.14 -18.26
C PHE A 109 -0.52 4.50 -19.75
N PRO A 110 0.50 4.09 -20.54
CA PRO A 110 0.38 4.09 -22.00
C PRO A 110 -0.92 3.40 -22.45
N GLU A 111 -1.59 3.91 -23.48
CA GLU A 111 -2.93 3.42 -23.91
C GLU A 111 -2.98 1.91 -24.18
N ASP A 112 -1.89 1.35 -24.65
CA ASP A 112 -1.75 -0.07 -25.01
C ASP A 112 -1.26 -0.96 -23.85
N THR A 113 -1.08 -0.42 -22.64
CA THR A 113 -0.44 -1.14 -21.51
C THR A 113 -1.11 -2.47 -21.22
N PHE A 114 -2.44 -2.49 -21.12
CA PHE A 114 -3.18 -3.71 -20.80
C PHE A 114 -3.23 -4.69 -21.98
N GLN A 115 -3.20 -4.21 -23.23
CA GLN A 115 -3.10 -5.05 -24.42
C GLN A 115 -1.71 -5.73 -24.49
N ARG A 116 -0.64 -4.97 -24.22
CA ARG A 116 0.71 -5.53 -24.12
C ARG A 116 0.84 -6.51 -22.97
N ALA A 117 0.23 -6.21 -21.81
CA ALA A 117 0.23 -7.11 -20.65
C ALA A 117 -0.46 -8.43 -21.00
N GLU A 118 -1.64 -8.37 -21.62
CA GLU A 118 -2.38 -9.55 -22.07
C GLU A 118 -1.57 -10.42 -23.02
N LYS A 119 -0.84 -9.81 -23.97
CA LYS A 119 0.04 -10.55 -24.88
C LYS A 119 1.17 -11.29 -24.16
N ILE A 120 1.78 -10.66 -23.15
CA ILE A 120 2.81 -11.31 -22.32
C ILE A 120 2.19 -12.46 -21.53
N LEU A 121 1.07 -12.21 -20.86
CA LEU A 121 0.42 -13.18 -19.99
C LEU A 121 -0.14 -14.38 -20.78
N ALA A 122 -0.64 -14.18 -21.99
CA ALA A 122 -1.10 -15.25 -22.88
C ALA A 122 0.03 -16.20 -23.31
N ALA A 123 1.29 -15.76 -23.26
CA ALA A 123 2.48 -16.58 -23.52
C ALA A 123 3.13 -17.11 -22.22
N SER A 124 2.59 -16.75 -21.06
CA SER A 124 3.06 -17.13 -19.73
C SER A 124 2.22 -18.27 -19.14
N PRO A 125 2.68 -18.96 -18.08
CA PRO A 125 1.85 -19.92 -17.35
C PRO A 125 0.87 -19.26 -16.36
N PHE A 126 0.90 -17.93 -16.22
CA PHE A 126 0.15 -17.22 -15.17
C PHE A 126 -1.28 -16.91 -15.57
N SER A 127 -2.21 -17.19 -14.67
CA SER A 127 -3.64 -16.86 -14.83
C SER A 127 -4.08 -15.78 -13.85
N LEU A 128 -5.15 -15.07 -14.21
CA LEU A 128 -5.77 -14.03 -13.40
C LEU A 128 -7.08 -14.56 -12.78
N SER A 129 -7.31 -14.24 -11.51
CA SER A 129 -8.46 -14.74 -10.72
C SER A 129 -9.56 -13.68 -10.51
N THR A 130 -9.26 -12.39 -10.72
CA THR A 130 -10.21 -11.30 -10.43
C THR A 130 -11.20 -10.99 -11.56
N GLY A 131 -11.17 -11.75 -12.66
CA GLY A 131 -11.96 -11.48 -13.87
C GLY A 131 -13.46 -11.58 -13.62
N VAL A 132 -14.15 -10.45 -13.78
CA VAL A 132 -15.62 -10.35 -13.59
C VAL A 132 -16.32 -9.79 -14.82
N GLU A 133 -17.55 -10.24 -15.06
CA GLU A 133 -18.39 -9.82 -16.20
C GLU A 133 -19.12 -8.48 -15.96
N ALA A 134 -18.92 -7.86 -14.79
CA ALA A 134 -19.50 -6.57 -14.43
C ALA A 134 -18.69 -5.40 -15.02
N GLU A 135 -19.38 -4.37 -15.51
CA GLU A 135 -18.75 -3.11 -15.89
C GLU A 135 -18.25 -2.38 -14.64
N LEU A 136 -16.94 -2.24 -14.52
CA LEU A 136 -16.28 -1.71 -13.32
C LEU A 136 -15.16 -0.74 -13.66
N PRO A 137 -15.42 0.45 -14.24
CA PRO A 137 -14.41 1.49 -14.30
C PRO A 137 -13.97 1.90 -12.87
N PRO A 138 -12.70 2.25 -12.65
CA PRO A 138 -11.63 2.43 -13.63
C PRO A 138 -10.80 1.15 -13.91
N TYR A 139 -11.28 -0.04 -13.53
CA TYR A 139 -10.54 -1.28 -13.74
C TYR A 139 -10.45 -1.62 -15.24
N PRO A 140 -9.32 -2.17 -15.71
CA PRO A 140 -9.13 -2.51 -17.12
C PRO A 140 -10.04 -3.66 -17.55
N LYS A 141 -10.63 -3.52 -18.73
CA LYS A 141 -11.31 -4.58 -19.47
C LYS A 141 -10.32 -5.26 -20.42
N LEU A 142 -10.19 -6.59 -20.35
CA LEU A 142 -9.33 -7.37 -21.25
C LEU A 142 -10.12 -7.94 -22.45
N SER A 143 -9.44 -8.63 -23.38
CA SER A 143 -10.04 -9.07 -24.64
C SER A 143 -11.12 -10.14 -24.48
N ASP A 144 -11.11 -10.87 -23.36
CA ASP A 144 -12.14 -11.82 -22.96
C ASP A 144 -13.47 -11.15 -22.53
N GLY A 145 -13.50 -9.82 -22.46
CA GLY A 145 -14.67 -9.04 -22.10
C GLY A 145 -14.85 -8.83 -20.59
N LYS A 146 -13.94 -9.33 -19.75
CA LYS A 146 -14.01 -9.19 -18.28
C LYS A 146 -13.17 -8.03 -17.77
N TYR A 147 -13.55 -7.52 -16.60
CA TYR A 147 -12.81 -6.50 -15.85
C TYR A 147 -11.92 -7.16 -14.81
N TYR A 148 -10.69 -6.68 -14.68
CA TYR A 148 -9.66 -7.26 -13.81
C TYR A 148 -9.07 -6.22 -12.87
N HIS A 149 -8.60 -6.70 -11.72
CA HIS A 149 -7.85 -5.86 -10.82
C HIS A 149 -6.46 -5.54 -11.41
N SER A 150 -6.16 -4.26 -11.65
CA SER A 150 -4.89 -3.84 -12.28
C SER A 150 -3.64 -4.30 -11.52
N THR A 151 -3.69 -4.32 -10.18
CA THR A 151 -2.59 -4.86 -9.35
C THR A 151 -2.40 -6.37 -9.51
N GLU A 152 -3.43 -7.13 -9.87
CA GLU A 152 -3.26 -8.56 -10.16
C GLU A 152 -2.53 -8.75 -11.50
N ILE A 153 -2.87 -7.94 -12.51
CA ILE A 153 -2.14 -7.92 -13.79
C ILE A 153 -0.66 -7.60 -13.55
N GLU A 154 -0.36 -6.57 -12.75
CA GLU A 154 1.01 -6.22 -12.38
C GLU A 154 1.70 -7.35 -11.61
N SER A 155 1.01 -7.99 -10.67
CA SER A 155 1.53 -9.18 -9.96
C SER A 155 1.89 -10.32 -10.90
N ALA A 156 1.07 -10.59 -11.92
CA ALA A 156 1.34 -11.64 -12.90
C ALA A 156 2.50 -11.29 -13.83
N LEU A 157 2.65 -10.01 -14.21
CA LEU A 157 3.82 -9.54 -14.96
C LEU A 157 5.10 -9.66 -14.14
N ILE A 158 5.06 -9.30 -12.87
CA ILE A 158 6.18 -9.47 -11.93
C ILE A 158 6.57 -10.95 -11.83
N ALA A 159 5.60 -11.85 -11.71
CA ALA A 159 5.86 -13.29 -11.68
C ALA A 159 6.52 -13.78 -12.98
N GLU A 160 6.10 -13.26 -14.14
CA GLU A 160 6.72 -13.57 -15.43
C GLU A 160 8.16 -13.05 -15.53
N PHE A 161 8.43 -11.83 -15.09
CA PHE A 161 9.79 -11.29 -15.05
C PHE A 161 10.69 -12.08 -14.10
N HIS A 162 10.18 -12.47 -12.93
CA HIS A 162 10.90 -13.33 -11.98
C HIS A 162 11.20 -14.71 -12.59
N ARG A 163 10.22 -15.32 -13.26
CA ARG A 163 10.38 -16.61 -13.99
C ARG A 163 11.43 -16.54 -15.09
N GLN A 164 11.65 -15.36 -15.69
CA GLN A 164 12.68 -15.12 -16.70
C GLN A 164 14.09 -14.90 -16.11
N GLY A 165 14.24 -14.94 -14.78
CA GLY A 165 15.52 -14.92 -14.08
C GLY A 165 15.86 -13.60 -13.39
N SER A 166 14.96 -12.61 -13.37
CA SER A 166 15.11 -11.41 -12.56
C SER A 166 14.95 -11.75 -11.08
N ASP A 167 15.74 -11.14 -10.19
CA ASP A 167 15.39 -11.14 -8.76
C ASP A 167 14.13 -10.30 -8.53
N MET A 168 13.51 -10.42 -7.35
CA MET A 168 12.26 -9.76 -7.00
C MET A 168 12.35 -8.23 -7.10
N ARG A 169 13.51 -7.62 -6.83
CA ARG A 169 13.69 -6.16 -6.95
C ARG A 169 13.72 -5.74 -8.42
N GLU A 170 14.43 -6.49 -9.25
CA GLU A 170 14.51 -6.23 -10.69
C GLU A 170 13.18 -6.52 -11.39
N ALA A 171 12.47 -7.58 -11.02
CA ALA A 171 11.13 -7.88 -11.52
C ALA A 171 10.13 -6.75 -11.21
N VAL A 172 10.18 -6.20 -9.99
CA VAL A 172 9.37 -5.03 -9.61
C VAL A 172 9.75 -3.78 -10.41
N LYS A 173 11.04 -3.53 -10.66
CA LYS A 173 11.50 -2.40 -11.51
C LYS A 173 11.06 -2.54 -12.96
N GLN A 174 11.11 -3.76 -13.51
CA GLN A 174 10.63 -4.06 -14.86
C GLN A 174 9.12 -3.83 -14.97
N ALA A 175 8.34 -4.30 -13.98
CA ALA A 175 6.90 -4.05 -13.91
C ALA A 175 6.57 -2.56 -13.79
N PHE A 176 7.28 -1.81 -12.94
CA PHE A 176 7.12 -0.36 -12.84
C PHE A 176 7.43 0.35 -14.16
N SER A 177 8.48 -0.07 -14.87
CA SER A 177 8.83 0.47 -16.18
C SER A 177 7.79 0.14 -17.25
N PHE A 178 7.10 -1.00 -17.11
CA PHE A 178 6.04 -1.44 -18.02
C PHE A 178 4.70 -0.75 -17.75
N MET A 179 4.35 -0.57 -16.46
CA MET A 179 3.12 0.06 -15.96
C MET A 179 3.44 1.29 -15.09
N PRO A 180 4.07 2.36 -15.63
CA PRO A 180 4.49 3.49 -14.81
C PRO A 180 3.28 4.18 -14.19
N THR A 181 3.33 4.39 -12.87
CA THR A 181 2.25 5.02 -12.12
C THR A 181 2.72 5.58 -10.78
N GLN A 182 1.85 6.33 -10.11
CA GLN A 182 2.13 6.85 -8.78
C GLN A 182 1.96 5.77 -7.71
N ILE A 183 3.05 5.07 -7.36
CA ILE A 183 2.96 3.82 -6.62
C ILE A 183 3.86 3.77 -5.38
N ALA A 184 3.44 2.95 -4.41
CA ALA A 184 4.34 2.25 -3.51
C ALA A 184 3.86 0.80 -3.38
N SER A 185 4.77 -0.15 -3.25
CA SER A 185 4.43 -1.57 -3.26
C SER A 185 5.34 -2.41 -2.39
N LEU A 186 4.85 -3.62 -2.09
CA LEU A 186 5.54 -4.67 -1.36
C LEU A 186 5.44 -5.96 -2.17
N ALA A 187 6.51 -6.75 -2.17
CA ALA A 187 6.54 -8.04 -2.84
C ALA A 187 7.40 -9.06 -2.10
N MET A 188 7.10 -10.34 -2.30
CA MET A 188 7.95 -11.46 -1.84
C MET A 188 7.98 -12.54 -2.92
N ALA A 189 9.10 -13.26 -2.99
CA ALA A 189 9.24 -14.46 -3.81
C ALA A 189 9.50 -15.66 -2.90
N ALA A 190 8.92 -16.81 -3.24
CA ALA A 190 9.04 -18.04 -2.48
C ALA A 190 10.50 -18.54 -2.41
N ASP A 191 11.29 -18.30 -3.45
CA ASP A 191 12.70 -18.66 -3.57
C ASP A 191 13.67 -17.57 -3.07
N GLU A 192 13.17 -16.43 -2.60
CA GLU A 192 13.93 -15.39 -1.89
C GLU A 192 13.55 -15.33 -0.40
N PRO A 193 14.06 -16.27 0.42
CA PRO A 193 13.66 -16.38 1.82
C PRO A 193 14.00 -15.13 2.64
N GLU A 194 13.22 -14.92 3.70
CA GLU A 194 13.44 -13.91 4.75
C GLU A 194 13.52 -12.46 4.25
N THR A 195 12.98 -12.23 3.05
CA THR A 195 13.11 -10.97 2.33
C THR A 195 11.73 -10.40 1.98
N VAL A 196 11.60 -9.08 2.11
CA VAL A 196 10.53 -8.31 1.47
C VAL A 196 11.14 -7.28 0.52
N THR A 197 10.70 -7.27 -0.73
CA THR A 197 10.99 -6.19 -1.68
C THR A 197 10.04 -5.03 -1.42
N VAL A 198 10.60 -3.83 -1.27
CA VAL A 198 9.86 -2.61 -0.94
C VAL A 198 10.12 -1.57 -2.02
N MET A 199 9.10 -1.12 -2.74
CA MET A 199 9.24 -0.05 -3.73
C MET A 199 8.47 1.20 -3.31
N ARG A 200 9.09 2.37 -3.47
CA ARG A 200 8.43 3.66 -3.28
C ARG A 200 8.77 4.58 -4.45
N TYR A 201 7.79 4.88 -5.29
CA TYR A 201 7.90 5.97 -6.25
C TYR A 201 7.55 7.30 -5.56
N ASN A 202 6.25 7.61 -5.34
CA ASN A 202 5.82 8.83 -4.64
C ASN A 202 4.89 8.57 -3.44
N GLN A 203 4.11 7.48 -3.47
CA GLN A 203 3.17 7.15 -2.39
C GLN A 203 3.92 6.86 -1.08
N SER A 204 3.25 7.10 0.05
CA SER A 204 3.88 7.00 1.35
C SER A 204 4.23 5.56 1.74
N LEU A 205 5.48 5.36 2.15
CA LEU A 205 5.96 4.20 2.88
C LEU A 205 7.03 4.65 3.89
N PHE A 206 6.98 4.05 5.06
CA PHE A 206 7.93 4.24 6.15
C PHE A 206 8.41 2.88 6.62
N TYR A 207 9.66 2.81 7.04
CA TYR A 207 10.24 1.63 7.66
C TYR A 207 10.64 1.94 9.10
N GLY A 208 10.49 0.96 9.99
CA GLY A 208 10.77 1.11 11.40
C GLY A 208 11.48 -0.11 11.97
N ARG A 209 12.25 0.12 13.04
CA ARG A 209 12.99 -0.89 13.78
C ARG A 209 12.32 -1.16 15.13
N ARG A 210 12.08 -2.44 15.44
CA ARG A 210 11.78 -2.95 16.79
C ARG A 210 13.02 -3.65 17.34
N ASP A 211 12.92 -4.41 18.42
CA ASP A 211 14.03 -5.28 18.86
C ASP A 211 14.05 -6.59 18.07
N ASP A 212 12.87 -7.07 17.68
CA ASP A 212 12.61 -8.39 17.07
C ASP A 212 12.65 -8.41 15.54
N GLY A 213 12.69 -7.25 14.88
CA GLY A 213 12.78 -7.18 13.43
C GLY A 213 12.62 -5.77 12.88
N PHE A 214 12.35 -5.70 11.57
CA PHE A 214 11.97 -4.48 10.87
C PHE A 214 10.57 -4.58 10.30
N CYS A 215 9.93 -3.43 10.18
CA CYS A 215 8.58 -3.30 9.66
C CYS A 215 8.47 -2.23 8.58
N ILE A 216 7.49 -2.38 7.71
CA ILE A 216 7.00 -1.34 6.81
C ILE A 216 5.57 -0.96 7.21
N ALA A 217 5.23 0.31 7.09
CA ALA A 217 3.87 0.81 7.19
C ALA A 217 3.64 1.93 6.16
N THR A 218 2.40 2.12 5.71
CA THR A 218 2.03 3.25 4.85
C THR A 218 2.13 4.58 5.60
N SER A 219 1.66 4.61 6.85
CA SER A 219 1.66 5.83 7.68
C SER A 219 2.71 5.76 8.78
N CYS A 220 3.46 6.83 8.98
CA CYS A 220 4.37 6.97 10.12
C CYS A 220 3.64 7.05 11.47
N THR A 221 2.34 7.36 11.47
CA THR A 221 1.53 7.33 12.69
C THR A 221 1.44 5.93 13.30
N ALA A 222 1.56 4.87 12.49
CA ALA A 222 1.54 3.48 12.98
C ALA A 222 2.69 3.20 13.94
N PHE A 223 3.88 3.74 13.66
CA PHE A 223 5.06 3.55 14.49
C PHE A 223 5.00 4.33 15.81
N GLN A 224 4.29 5.47 15.83
CA GLN A 224 4.05 6.24 17.05
C GLN A 224 3.12 5.50 18.01
N ASP A 225 2.14 4.77 17.47
CA ASP A 225 1.15 4.05 18.27
C ASP A 225 1.69 2.74 18.85
N LEU A 226 2.74 2.17 18.25
CA LEU A 226 3.29 0.85 18.56
C LEU A 226 4.68 0.86 19.21
N ASN A 227 5.16 2.01 19.69
CA ASN A 227 6.43 2.19 20.43
C ASN A 227 7.67 1.56 19.73
N TYR A 228 7.92 1.96 18.48
CA TYR A 228 9.12 1.53 17.74
C TYR A 228 10.38 2.25 18.23
N ASN A 229 11.55 1.61 18.09
CA ASN A 229 12.84 2.19 18.47
C ASN A 229 13.15 3.44 17.64
N TRP A 230 12.88 3.37 16.34
CA TRP A 230 12.92 4.48 15.40
C TRP A 230 12.20 4.10 14.11
N PHE A 231 11.86 5.11 13.30
CA PHE A 231 11.36 4.94 11.94
C PHE A 231 11.89 6.03 11.02
N GLN A 232 11.90 5.75 9.72
CA GLN A 232 12.32 6.67 8.66
C GLN A 232 11.42 6.47 7.42
N PRO A 233 11.24 7.49 6.57
CA PRO A 233 10.59 7.28 5.28
C PRO A 233 11.44 6.36 4.41
N VAL A 234 10.81 5.44 3.70
CA VAL A 234 11.48 4.75 2.58
C VAL A 234 11.90 5.82 1.57
N PRO A 235 13.14 5.84 1.06
CA PRO A 235 13.57 6.86 0.12
C PRO A 235 12.63 6.96 -1.10
N VAL A 236 12.29 8.18 -1.48
CA VAL A 236 11.44 8.44 -2.65
C VAL A 236 12.17 8.04 -3.94
N GLY A 237 11.48 7.45 -4.91
CA GLY A 237 12.10 6.99 -6.15
C GLY A 237 13.05 5.79 -5.99
N SER A 238 12.80 4.91 -5.02
CA SER A 238 13.68 3.79 -4.69
C SER A 238 12.97 2.42 -4.67
N VAL A 239 13.76 1.37 -4.82
CA VAL A 239 13.40 0.00 -4.45
C VAL A 239 14.41 -0.53 -3.45
N GLY A 240 13.96 -1.35 -2.51
CA GLY A 240 14.79 -1.86 -1.43
C GLY A 240 14.51 -3.31 -1.10
N LYS A 241 15.46 -3.90 -0.37
CA LYS A 241 15.41 -5.26 0.16
C LYS A 241 15.41 -5.19 1.68
N LEU A 242 14.30 -5.60 2.29
CA LEU A 242 14.13 -5.65 3.74
C LEU A 242 14.41 -7.06 4.25
N THR A 243 15.30 -7.17 5.24
CA THR A 243 15.59 -8.41 6.00
C THR A 243 15.50 -8.13 7.50
N ALA A 244 15.59 -9.18 8.33
CA ALA A 244 15.55 -9.03 9.79
C ALA A 244 16.69 -8.15 10.33
N ASP A 245 17.80 -8.07 9.59
CA ASP A 245 19.01 -7.35 9.98
C ASP A 245 19.04 -5.90 9.46
N GLY A 246 18.28 -5.58 8.42
CA GLY A 246 18.30 -4.24 7.86
C GLY A 246 17.50 -4.06 6.58
N ILE A 247 17.68 -2.89 5.99
CA ILE A 247 17.13 -2.55 4.68
C ILE A 247 18.22 -1.90 3.82
N SER A 248 18.31 -2.31 2.56
CA SER A 248 19.13 -1.67 1.54
C SER A 248 18.23 -1.06 0.47
N PHE A 249 18.69 0.02 -0.16
CA PHE A 249 17.95 0.72 -1.21
C PHE A 249 18.83 0.94 -2.44
N GLU A 250 18.20 0.93 -3.61
CA GLU A 250 18.73 1.38 -4.88
C GLU A 250 17.72 2.30 -5.57
N MET A 251 18.20 3.13 -6.50
CA MET A 251 17.34 4.03 -7.28
C MET A 251 16.47 3.21 -8.25
N LEU A 252 15.21 3.61 -8.42
CA LEU A 252 14.32 3.04 -9.44
C LEU A 252 14.83 3.30 -10.87
N GLY A 253 15.48 4.45 -11.08
CA GLY A 253 16.06 4.86 -12.38
C GLY A 253 15.05 5.43 -13.38
N ALA A 254 13.81 4.93 -13.41
CA ALA A 254 12.77 5.40 -14.34
C ALA A 254 11.92 6.55 -13.79
N HIS A 255 11.53 7.48 -14.66
CA HIS A 255 10.57 8.58 -14.42
C HIS A 255 10.92 9.55 -13.28
N LEU A 256 12.19 9.60 -12.84
CA LEU A 256 12.63 10.48 -11.75
C LEU A 256 12.49 11.97 -12.10
N ASP A 257 12.49 12.33 -13.39
CA ASP A 257 12.23 13.69 -13.89
C ASP A 257 10.81 14.19 -13.57
N LYS A 258 9.88 13.27 -13.32
CA LYS A 258 8.49 13.58 -12.94
C LYS A 258 8.27 13.57 -11.44
N LEU A 259 9.29 13.33 -10.62
CA LEU A 259 9.13 13.11 -9.19
C LEU A 259 9.54 14.33 -8.37
N VAL A 260 8.68 14.79 -7.47
CA VAL A 260 9.06 15.83 -6.51
C VAL A 260 9.87 15.18 -5.38
N ILE A 261 11.19 15.18 -5.51
CA ILE A 261 12.10 14.55 -4.53
C ILE A 261 12.07 15.28 -3.18
N SER A 262 12.04 16.61 -3.21
CA SER A 262 12.08 17.47 -2.01
C SER A 262 10.86 18.39 -1.99
N PRO A 263 9.73 17.97 -1.41
CA PRO A 263 8.53 18.79 -1.32
C PRO A 263 8.70 19.88 -0.25
N ASP A 264 7.94 20.98 -0.36
CA ASP A 264 7.93 22.05 0.64
C ASP A 264 7.10 21.66 1.87
N LEU A 265 7.78 21.10 2.88
CA LEU A 265 7.18 20.69 4.14
C LEU A 265 6.53 21.87 4.89
N ALA A 266 7.09 23.07 4.80
CA ALA A 266 6.61 24.23 5.54
C ALA A 266 5.32 24.78 4.92
N ALA A 267 5.27 24.86 3.59
CA ALA A 267 4.06 25.21 2.86
C ALA A 267 2.94 24.19 3.13
N ALA A 268 3.25 22.89 3.07
CA ALA A 268 2.29 21.82 3.37
C ALA A 268 1.75 21.93 4.79
N ALA A 269 2.61 22.10 5.79
CA ALA A 269 2.19 22.24 7.18
C ALA A 269 1.30 23.46 7.41
N LYS A 270 1.65 24.62 6.82
CA LYS A 270 0.84 25.83 6.88
C LYS A 270 -0.54 25.62 6.27
N TYR A 271 -0.61 24.94 5.13
CA TYR A 271 -1.87 24.63 4.48
C TYR A 271 -2.76 23.71 5.33
N PHE A 272 -2.20 22.62 5.87
CA PHE A 272 -2.98 21.74 6.73
C PHE A 272 -3.44 22.39 8.04
N ASP A 273 -2.62 23.29 8.60
CA ASP A 273 -3.01 24.07 9.79
C ASP A 273 -4.20 25.02 9.51
N GLN A 274 -4.34 25.50 8.28
CA GLN A 274 -5.50 26.30 7.82
C GLN A 274 -6.71 25.42 7.51
N LEU A 275 -6.46 24.23 6.95
CA LEU A 275 -7.49 23.27 6.57
C LEU A 275 -8.21 22.67 7.78
N LEU A 276 -7.48 22.37 8.85
CA LEU A 276 -8.06 21.84 10.09
C LEU A 276 -8.65 22.96 10.95
N GLU A 277 -9.98 23.07 10.94
CA GLU A 277 -10.70 23.99 11.80
C GLU A 277 -10.77 23.48 13.27
N PRO A 278 -10.53 24.33 14.29
CA PRO A 278 -10.60 23.92 15.69
C PRO A 278 -11.95 23.31 16.08
N GLY A 279 -11.92 22.07 16.58
CA GLY A 279 -13.10 21.33 17.03
C GLY A 279 -13.97 20.72 15.93
N LYS A 280 -13.62 20.87 14.64
CA LYS A 280 -14.31 20.20 13.54
C LYS A 280 -13.51 18.95 13.09
N PRO A 281 -14.14 17.76 13.04
CA PRO A 281 -13.48 16.57 12.51
C PRO A 281 -13.35 16.65 10.99
N LEU A 282 -12.19 16.27 10.47
CA LEU A 282 -11.94 16.13 9.03
C LEU A 282 -11.35 14.75 8.73
N GLY A 283 -11.87 14.08 7.69
CA GLY A 283 -11.41 12.76 7.26
C GLY A 283 -10.11 12.83 6.46
N LEU A 284 -9.32 11.75 6.50
CA LEU A 284 -8.05 11.67 5.77
C LEU A 284 -8.22 11.83 4.26
N LEU A 285 -9.26 11.21 3.68
CA LEU A 285 -9.53 11.29 2.25
C LEU A 285 -9.95 12.72 1.83
N ASP A 286 -10.71 13.41 2.66
CA ASP A 286 -11.10 14.81 2.41
C ASP A 286 -9.88 15.75 2.48
N MET A 287 -8.96 15.52 3.41
CA MET A 287 -7.70 16.27 3.48
C MET A 287 -6.85 16.04 2.22
N PHE A 288 -6.78 14.79 1.76
CA PHE A 288 -6.03 14.43 0.57
C PHE A 288 -6.64 15.06 -0.69
N ASP A 289 -7.96 14.95 -0.88
CA ASP A 289 -8.69 15.54 -2.02
C ASP A 289 -8.53 17.06 -2.09
N GLN A 290 -8.47 17.76 -0.97
CA GLN A 290 -8.23 19.20 -0.94
C GLN A 290 -6.76 19.55 -1.24
N MET A 291 -5.81 18.78 -0.70
CA MET A 291 -4.40 19.02 -0.95
C MET A 291 -4.00 18.81 -2.42
N VAL A 292 -4.49 17.77 -3.09
CA VAL A 292 -4.12 17.51 -4.50
C VAL A 292 -4.62 18.60 -5.46
N LYS A 293 -5.57 19.43 -5.02
CA LYS A 293 -6.07 20.62 -5.73
C LYS A 293 -5.25 21.88 -5.43
N ASN A 294 -4.33 21.83 -4.47
CA ASN A 294 -3.44 22.93 -4.13
C ASN A 294 -2.12 22.82 -4.90
N HIS A 295 -2.03 23.55 -6.00
CA HIS A 295 -0.88 23.50 -6.91
C HIS A 295 0.39 24.18 -6.37
N ASP A 296 0.31 24.92 -5.25
CA ASP A 296 1.49 25.47 -4.58
C ASP A 296 2.30 24.37 -3.86
N ILE A 297 1.62 23.28 -3.44
CA ILE A 297 2.21 22.14 -2.73
C ILE A 297 2.31 20.90 -3.64
N SER A 298 1.35 20.75 -4.55
CA SER A 298 1.30 19.66 -5.53
C SER A 298 1.37 20.23 -6.96
N PRO A 299 2.58 20.56 -7.45
CA PRO A 299 2.75 21.20 -8.76
C PRO A 299 2.23 20.32 -9.90
N GLU A 300 1.55 20.94 -10.85
CA GLU A 300 1.02 20.24 -12.02
C GLU A 300 2.14 19.57 -12.84
N GLY A 301 1.84 18.38 -13.39
CA GLY A 301 2.78 17.64 -14.21
C GLY A 301 3.89 16.91 -13.45
N TYR A 302 3.88 16.96 -12.11
CA TYR A 302 4.82 16.24 -11.24
C TYR A 302 4.10 15.38 -10.20
N SER A 303 4.70 14.23 -9.89
CA SER A 303 4.25 13.32 -8.86
C SER A 303 4.76 13.80 -7.50
N CYS A 304 3.88 14.45 -6.74
CA CYS A 304 4.19 14.90 -5.39
C CYS A 304 4.11 13.74 -4.38
N GLN A 305 4.75 13.95 -3.22
CA GLN A 305 4.75 13.03 -2.08
C GLN A 305 3.57 13.34 -1.13
N ASP A 306 2.39 13.54 -1.71
CA ASP A 306 1.16 13.99 -1.06
C ASP A 306 0.82 13.22 0.22
N SER A 307 0.72 11.90 0.11
CA SER A 307 0.37 11.05 1.26
C SER A 307 1.44 11.11 2.35
N PHE A 308 2.72 11.21 1.96
CA PHE A 308 3.83 11.37 2.91
C PHE A 308 3.77 12.72 3.64
N LEU A 309 3.46 13.81 2.94
CA LEU A 309 3.28 15.14 3.55
C LEU A 309 2.19 15.13 4.61
N LEU A 310 1.02 14.57 4.25
CA LEU A 310 -0.13 14.48 5.14
C LEU A 310 0.17 13.63 6.38
N TYR A 311 0.72 12.42 6.21
CA TYR A 311 1.03 11.55 7.34
C TYR A 311 2.09 12.16 8.26
N THR A 312 3.12 12.80 7.70
CA THR A 312 4.19 13.45 8.49
C THR A 312 3.64 14.62 9.30
N TYR A 313 2.80 15.47 8.68
CA TYR A 313 2.10 16.55 9.38
C TYR A 313 1.24 16.01 10.52
N LEU A 314 0.40 15.00 10.25
CA LEU A 314 -0.48 14.42 11.27
C LEU A 314 0.33 13.81 12.42
N ALA A 315 1.37 13.04 12.11
CA ALA A 315 2.26 12.44 13.10
C ALA A 315 2.93 13.49 14.00
N GLU A 316 3.37 14.62 13.45
CA GLU A 316 3.90 15.72 14.25
C GLU A 316 2.83 16.29 15.19
N LYS A 317 1.67 16.68 14.65
CA LYS A 317 0.61 17.37 15.41
C LYS A 317 -0.02 16.49 16.48
N LEU A 318 -0.16 15.20 16.22
CA LEU A 318 -0.61 14.21 17.20
C LEU A 318 0.38 14.09 18.35
N ARG A 319 1.68 13.98 18.06
CA ARG A 319 2.74 13.91 19.08
C ARG A 319 2.79 15.16 19.96
N ARG A 320 2.55 16.34 19.39
CA ARG A 320 2.45 17.61 20.14
C ARG A 320 1.13 17.77 20.89
N GLY A 321 0.16 16.89 20.65
CA GLY A 321 -1.18 16.99 21.22
C GLY A 321 -2.01 18.14 20.67
N GLU A 322 -1.62 18.74 19.55
CA GLU A 322 -2.33 19.83 18.85
C GLU A 322 -3.53 19.31 18.05
N VAL A 323 -3.43 18.07 17.56
CA VAL A 323 -4.50 17.34 16.87
C VAL A 323 -4.83 16.08 17.67
N SER A 324 -6.09 15.65 17.66
CA SER A 324 -6.55 14.36 18.20
C SER A 324 -7.26 13.54 17.13
N ARG A 325 -7.24 12.22 17.28
CA ARG A 325 -8.01 11.29 16.44
C ARG A 325 -9.40 11.07 17.04
N SER A 326 -10.39 10.89 16.17
CA SER A 326 -11.71 10.37 16.52
C SER A 326 -12.11 9.33 15.50
N SER A 327 -12.54 8.16 15.97
CA SER A 327 -12.96 7.05 15.12
C SER A 327 -14.46 6.86 15.17
N ARG A 328 -15.06 6.51 14.03
CA ARG A 328 -16.47 6.14 13.93
C ARG A 328 -16.64 4.94 13.01
N GLN A 329 -17.73 4.20 13.20
CA GLN A 329 -18.13 3.14 12.28
C GLN A 329 -18.93 3.75 11.13
N VAL A 330 -18.57 3.39 9.89
CA VAL A 330 -19.24 3.82 8.66
C VAL A 330 -19.51 2.59 7.77
N PRO A 331 -20.42 2.66 6.78
CA PRO A 331 -20.65 1.54 5.88
C PRO A 331 -19.38 1.06 5.16
N GLY A 332 -19.19 -0.27 5.13
CA GLY A 332 -18.11 -0.95 4.42
C GLY A 332 -18.48 -1.34 2.99
N SER A 333 -17.70 -2.24 2.37
CA SER A 333 -17.91 -2.66 0.97
C SER A 333 -19.06 -3.63 0.75
N ARG A 334 -19.43 -4.42 1.77
CA ARG A 334 -20.58 -5.32 1.68
C ARG A 334 -21.83 -4.63 2.25
N PRO A 335 -23.03 -4.87 1.69
CA PRO A 335 -24.28 -4.44 2.30
C PRO A 335 -24.35 -4.88 3.77
N GLY A 336 -24.56 -3.93 4.69
CA GLY A 336 -24.60 -4.20 6.13
C GLY A 336 -23.25 -4.36 6.83
N SER A 337 -22.12 -4.32 6.11
CA SER A 337 -20.80 -4.27 6.74
C SER A 337 -20.49 -2.87 7.27
N LEU A 338 -19.68 -2.82 8.32
CA LEU A 338 -19.15 -1.59 8.89
C LEU A 338 -17.63 -1.62 8.77
N ARG A 339 -17.02 -0.42 8.72
CA ARG A 339 -15.59 -0.23 8.82
C ARG A 339 -15.29 0.96 9.73
N THR A 340 -14.07 0.98 10.24
CA THR A 340 -13.56 2.14 10.97
C THR A 340 -13.18 3.27 10.02
N GLU A 341 -13.58 4.49 10.34
CA GLU A 341 -13.09 5.71 9.73
C GLU A 341 -12.47 6.61 10.80
N THR A 342 -11.23 7.03 10.58
CA THR A 342 -10.52 7.95 11.45
C THR A 342 -10.60 9.37 10.90
N THR A 343 -11.01 10.28 11.77
CA THR A 343 -11.02 11.74 11.53
C THR A 343 -10.04 12.42 12.47
N PHE A 344 -9.57 13.59 12.06
CA PHE A 344 -8.62 14.40 12.80
C PHE A 344 -9.28 15.71 13.23
N ILE A 345 -9.06 16.09 14.49
CA ILE A 345 -9.66 17.28 15.10
C ILE A 345 -8.53 18.14 15.67
N LYS A 346 -8.40 19.37 15.18
CA LYS A 346 -7.51 20.37 15.78
C LYS A 346 -8.08 20.82 17.12
N LYS A 347 -7.25 20.79 18.17
CA LYS A 347 -7.66 21.29 19.49
C LYS A 347 -7.78 22.80 19.47
N LYS A 348 -8.70 23.33 20.28
CA LYS A 348 -8.76 24.77 20.55
C LYS A 348 -7.53 25.12 21.39
N GLU A 349 -6.82 26.18 21.04
CA GLU A 349 -5.78 26.72 21.90
C GLU A 349 -6.40 27.03 23.27
N CYS A 350 -5.84 26.45 24.34
CA CYS A 350 -6.13 26.89 25.69
C CYS A 350 -5.56 28.30 25.80
N LYS A 351 -6.43 29.31 25.88
CA LYS A 351 -6.04 30.69 26.16
C LYS A 351 -5.38 30.82 27.53
#